data_AF-A0AAE7DXY0-F1
#
_entry.id   AF-A0AAE7DXY0-F1
#
_cell.length_a   1.000
_cell.length_b   1.000
_cell.length_c   1.000
_cell.angle_alpha   90.00
_cell.angle_beta   90.00
_cell.angle_gamma   90.00
#
_symmetry.space_group_name_H-M   'P 1'
#
loop_
_entity.id
_entity.type
_entity.pdbx_description
1 polymer ?
#
loop_
_entity_poly.entity_id
_entity_poly.type
_entity_poly.pdbx_seq_one_letter_code
_entity_poly.pdbx_strand_id
1 'polypeptide(L)'
;MEEQKIVEVCMAHLSRAIHTGRDIEAVSGDHLTQATIITPILILGCDLLAPSKRFDGVAREMASYAMQYSYCIAESHAGNVNKVSPLTDELERFVCDVMASECREMASPTLQ
;
A
#
# COMPACT_ATOMS: atom_id res chain seq x y z
N MET A 1 -1.78 2.95 20.87
CA MET A 1 -3.16 2.45 20.64
C MET A 1 -3.83 3.14 19.47
N GLU A 2 -3.74 4.47 19.35
CA GLU A 2 -4.29 5.21 18.21
C GLU A 2 -3.51 5.00 16.91
N GLU A 3 -2.17 5.12 16.95
CA GLU A 3 -1.30 4.84 15.79
C GLU A 3 -1.48 3.43 15.22
N GLN A 4 -1.71 2.44 16.08
CA GLN A 4 -2.01 1.06 15.70
C GLN A 4 -3.30 0.96 14.88
N LYS A 5 -4.36 1.66 15.31
CA LYS A 5 -5.63 1.68 14.58
C LYS A 5 -5.47 2.39 13.24
N ILE A 6 -4.64 3.43 13.17
CA ILE A 6 -4.34 4.13 11.93
C ILE A 6 -3.67 3.18 10.94
N VAL A 7 -2.63 2.44 11.34
CA VAL A 7 -1.96 1.51 10.43
C VAL A 7 -2.91 0.40 9.97
N GLU A 8 -3.71 -0.17 10.87
CA GLU A 8 -4.71 -1.21 10.52
C GLU A 8 -5.73 -0.71 9.50
N VAL A 9 -6.25 0.51 9.70
CA VAL A 9 -7.20 1.15 8.77
C VAL A 9 -6.53 1.41 7.42
N CYS A 10 -5.32 1.97 7.40
CA CYS A 10 -4.56 2.20 6.17
C CYS A 10 -4.33 0.89 5.40
N MET A 11 -3.88 -0.17 6.07
CA MET A 11 -3.62 -1.47 5.45
C MET A 11 -4.90 -2.14 4.94
N ALA A 12 -6.01 -2.05 5.69
CA ALA A 12 -7.31 -2.57 5.25
C ALA A 12 -7.81 -1.86 3.99
N HIS A 13 -7.69 -0.52 3.93
CA HIS A 13 -8.05 0.25 2.75
C HIS A 13 -7.16 -0.06 1.55
N LEU A 14 -5.84 -0.20 1.75
CA LEU A 14 -4.91 -0.60 0.69
C LEU A 14 -5.25 -1.99 0.15
N SER A 15 -5.47 -2.97 1.03
CA SER A 15 -5.87 -4.32 0.61
C SER A 15 -7.16 -4.30 -0.21
N ARG A 16 -8.17 -3.51 0.21
CA ARG A 16 -9.42 -3.37 -0.54
C ARG A 16 -9.20 -2.71 -1.90
N ALA A 17 -8.36 -1.69 -1.96
CA ALA A 17 -8.03 -0.98 -3.20
C ALA A 17 -7.26 -1.86 -4.19
N ILE A 18 -6.32 -2.68 -3.72
CA ILE A 18 -5.61 -3.67 -4.54
C ILE A 18 -6.61 -4.64 -5.18
N HIS A 19 -7.48 -5.26 -4.38
CA HIS A 19 -8.48 -6.18 -4.91
C HIS A 19 -9.42 -5.50 -5.92
N THR A 20 -9.92 -4.31 -5.58
CA THR A 20 -10.82 -3.55 -6.45
C THR A 20 -10.13 -3.16 -7.76
N GLY A 21 -8.85 -2.76 -7.69
CA GLY A 21 -8.04 -2.44 -8.85
C GLY A 21 -7.84 -3.63 -9.77
N ARG A 22 -7.52 -4.82 -9.21
CA ARG A 22 -7.39 -6.07 -9.97
C ARG A 22 -8.71 -6.49 -10.62
N ASP A 23 -9.82 -6.36 -9.90
CA ASP A 23 -11.15 -6.68 -10.44
C ASP A 23 -11.48 -5.77 -11.64
N ILE A 24 -11.15 -4.48 -11.56
CA ILE A 24 -11.36 -3.54 -12.67
C ILE A 24 -10.43 -3.86 -13.84
N GLU A 25 -9.13 -4.09 -13.59
CA GLU A 25 -8.16 -4.51 -14.62
C GLU A 25 -8.66 -5.74 -15.37
N ALA A 26 -9.17 -6.74 -14.68
CA ALA A 26 -9.69 -7.96 -15.30
C ALA A 26 -10.87 -7.70 -16.23
N VAL A 27 -11.68 -6.67 -15.97
CA VAL A 27 -12.84 -6.29 -16.78
C VAL A 27 -12.48 -5.33 -17.91
N SER A 28 -11.64 -4.33 -17.65
CA SER A 28 -11.33 -3.24 -18.58
C SER A 28 -10.07 -3.46 -19.41
N GLY A 29 -9.15 -4.30 -18.94
CA GLY A 29 -7.78 -4.40 -19.45
C GLY A 29 -6.91 -3.18 -19.13
N ASP A 30 -7.42 -2.21 -18.36
CA ASP A 30 -6.69 -1.00 -18.02
C ASP A 30 -5.93 -1.15 -16.70
N HIS A 31 -4.63 -1.41 -16.83
CA HIS A 31 -3.70 -1.50 -15.71
C HIS A 31 -3.52 -0.16 -14.96
N LEU A 32 -3.72 0.99 -15.60
CA LEU A 32 -3.50 2.29 -14.94
C LEU A 32 -4.57 2.62 -13.92
N THR A 33 -5.78 2.10 -14.10
CA THR A 33 -6.87 2.29 -13.13
C THR A 33 -6.49 1.77 -11.73
N GLN A 34 -5.68 0.70 -11.63
CA GLN A 34 -5.13 0.25 -10.35
C GLN A 34 -4.30 1.35 -9.67
N ALA A 35 -3.35 1.92 -10.40
CA ALA A 35 -2.46 2.95 -9.88
C ALA A 35 -3.26 4.18 -9.42
N THR A 36 -4.30 4.57 -10.15
CA THR A 36 -5.17 5.70 -9.79
C THR A 36 -5.96 5.47 -8.50
N ILE A 37 -6.39 4.23 -8.23
CA ILE A 37 -7.14 3.89 -7.01
C ILE A 37 -6.20 3.73 -5.80
N ILE A 38 -5.03 3.13 -6.00
CA ILE A 38 -4.08 2.80 -4.93
C ILE A 38 -3.32 4.04 -4.44
N THR A 39 -2.82 4.89 -5.36
CA THR A 39 -1.90 5.99 -5.04
C THR A 39 -2.44 6.98 -3.99
N PRO A 40 -3.71 7.42 -4.05
CA PRO A 40 -4.25 8.33 -3.03
C PRO A 40 -4.22 7.75 -1.62
N ILE A 41 -4.46 6.45 -1.47
CA ILE A 41 -4.45 5.77 -0.17
C ILE A 41 -3.03 5.65 0.36
N LEU A 42 -2.05 5.39 -0.52
CA LEU A 42 -0.64 5.38 -0.14
C LEU A 42 -0.17 6.74 0.38
N ILE A 43 -0.53 7.83 -0.32
CA ILE A 43 -0.17 9.20 0.07
C ILE A 43 -0.83 9.56 1.41
N LEU A 44 -2.14 9.36 1.53
CA LEU A 44 -2.85 9.69 2.77
C LEU A 44 -2.34 8.84 3.95
N GLY A 45 -2.12 7.55 3.73
CA GLY A 45 -1.63 6.66 4.78
C GLY A 45 -0.18 6.98 5.19
N CYS A 46 0.71 7.35 4.25
CA CYS A 46 2.06 7.76 4.63
C CYS A 46 2.03 9.06 5.43
N ASP A 47 1.21 10.04 5.05
CA ASP A 47 1.09 11.31 5.79
C ASP A 47 0.54 11.10 7.21
N LEU A 48 -0.43 10.20 7.38
CA LEU A 48 -0.98 9.85 8.69
C LEU A 48 0.03 9.12 9.58
N LEU A 49 0.92 8.33 9.00
CA LEU A 49 1.91 7.53 9.73
C LEU A 49 3.26 8.24 9.92
N ALA A 50 3.58 9.24 9.10
CA ALA A 50 4.86 9.97 9.13
C ALA A 50 5.23 10.56 10.51
N PRO A 51 4.28 11.03 11.35
CA PRO A 51 4.61 11.49 12.69
C PRO A 51 4.99 10.36 13.68
N SER A 52 4.60 9.11 13.40
CA SER A 52 4.84 7.99 14.31
C SER A 52 6.28 7.48 14.19
N LYS A 53 7.02 7.48 15.31
CA LYS A 53 8.35 6.85 15.37
C LYS A 53 8.31 5.34 15.21
N ARG A 54 7.20 4.71 15.62
CA ARG A 54 7.01 3.25 15.52
C ARG A 54 6.78 2.83 14.07
N PHE A 55 6.04 3.63 13.30
CA PHE A 55 5.62 3.28 11.94
C PHE A 55 6.28 4.11 10.83
N ASP A 56 7.32 4.91 11.13
CA ASP A 56 8.09 5.68 10.12
C ASP A 56 8.59 4.79 8.97
N GLY A 57 9.01 3.55 9.26
CA GLY A 57 9.39 2.59 8.22
C GLY A 57 8.25 2.24 7.27
N VAL A 58 7.05 1.99 7.81
CA VAL A 58 5.83 1.72 7.02
C VAL A 58 5.46 2.96 6.19
N ALA A 59 5.49 4.15 6.79
CA ALA A 59 5.19 5.40 6.10
C ALA A 59 6.13 5.64 4.91
N ARG A 60 7.44 5.40 5.09
CA ARG A 60 8.43 5.55 4.00
C ARG A 60 8.22 4.56 2.87
N GLU A 61 7.92 3.30 3.18
CA GLU A 61 7.64 2.33 2.13
C GLU A 61 6.35 2.67 1.38
N MET A 62 5.30 3.11 2.08
CA MET A 62 4.09 3.60 1.41
C MET A 62 4.38 4.78 0.47
N ALA A 63 5.21 5.74 0.89
CA ALA A 63 5.63 6.85 0.04
C ALA A 63 6.47 6.39 -1.16
N SER A 64 7.34 5.39 -0.98
CA SER A 64 8.10 4.75 -2.05
C SER A 64 7.18 4.13 -3.11
N TYR A 65 6.19 3.34 -2.69
CA TYR A 65 5.18 2.79 -3.61
C TYR A 65 4.40 3.90 -4.33
N ALA A 66 3.96 4.95 -3.62
CA ALA A 66 3.23 6.06 -4.23
C ALA A 66 4.05 6.74 -5.34
N MET A 67 5.35 6.94 -5.11
CA MET A 67 6.27 7.48 -6.10
C MET A 67 6.46 6.52 -7.28
N GLN A 68 6.61 5.23 -7.03
CA GLN A 68 6.76 4.22 -8.09
C GLN A 68 5.50 4.09 -8.96
N TYR A 69 4.29 4.16 -8.39
CA TYR A 69 3.05 4.23 -9.17
C TYR A 69 2.97 5.51 -10.00
N SER A 70 3.34 6.65 -9.43
CA SER A 70 3.39 7.92 -10.15
C SER A 70 4.34 7.85 -11.35
N TYR A 71 5.49 7.19 -11.16
CA TYR A 71 6.44 6.92 -12.24
C TYR A 71 5.86 5.98 -13.30
N CYS A 72 5.19 4.89 -12.91
CA CYS A 72 4.52 3.99 -13.86
C CYS A 72 3.46 4.71 -14.70
N ILE A 73 2.68 5.61 -14.09
CA ILE A 73 1.70 6.44 -14.82
C ILE A 73 2.43 7.32 -15.84
N ALA A 74 3.50 8.02 -15.45
CA ALA A 74 4.27 8.88 -16.35
C ALA A 74 4.90 8.09 -17.52
N GLU A 75 5.51 6.95 -17.23
CA GLU A 75 6.11 6.05 -18.24
C GLU A 75 5.07 5.52 -19.22
N SER A 76 3.85 5.20 -18.76
CA SER A 76 2.78 4.77 -19.64
C SER A 76 2.33 5.89 -20.60
N HIS A 77 2.35 7.16 -20.17
CA HIS A 77 2.10 8.29 -21.07
C HIS A 77 3.21 8.50 -22.09
N ALA A 78 4.43 8.06 -21.78
CA ALA A 78 5.58 8.06 -22.68
C ALA A 78 5.62 6.84 -23.63
N GLY A 79 4.70 5.88 -23.49
CA GLY A 79 4.62 4.67 -24.32
C GLY A 79 5.56 3.53 -23.89
N ASN A 80 6.11 3.59 -22.68
CA ASN A 80 7.00 2.56 -22.14
C ASN A 80 6.23 1.39 -21.51
N VAL A 81 6.94 0.28 -21.26
CA VAL A 81 6.37 -0.95 -20.68
C VAL A 81 5.74 -0.67 -19.31
N ASN A 82 4.48 -1.09 -19.16
CA ASN A 82 3.74 -0.95 -17.92
C ASN A 82 4.23 -1.98 -16.87
N LYS A 83 4.58 -1.50 -15.68
CA LYS A 83 5.04 -2.31 -14.53
C LYS A 83 4.06 -2.28 -13.35
N VAL A 84 2.82 -1.83 -13.57
CA VAL A 84 1.82 -1.68 -12.49
C VAL A 84 1.51 -3.01 -11.82
N SER A 85 1.15 -4.08 -12.55
CA SER A 85 0.75 -5.34 -11.92
C SER A 85 1.86 -5.96 -11.05
N PRO A 86 3.14 -6.04 -11.50
CA PRO A 86 4.24 -6.47 -10.63
C PRO A 86 4.43 -5.61 -9.38
N LEU A 87 4.29 -4.28 -9.52
CA LEU A 87 4.35 -3.36 -8.37
C LEU A 87 3.19 -3.58 -7.40
N THR A 88 1.99 -3.89 -7.91
CA THR A 88 0.82 -4.25 -7.10
C THR A 88 1.05 -5.54 -6.32
N ASP A 89 1.70 -6.55 -6.90
CA ASP A 89 2.05 -7.79 -6.20
C ASP A 89 3.06 -7.54 -5.06
N GLU A 90 4.03 -6.65 -5.26
CA GLU A 90 4.96 -6.22 -4.20
C GLU A 90 4.25 -5.48 -3.07
N LEU A 91 3.36 -4.54 -3.42
CA LEU A 91 2.57 -3.82 -2.44
C LEU A 91 1.66 -4.75 -1.63
N GLU A 92 1.02 -5.73 -2.27
CA GLU A 92 0.16 -6.69 -1.56
C GLU A 92 0.95 -7.50 -0.53
N ARG A 93 2.14 -7.97 -0.88
CA ARG A 93 3.04 -8.66 0.07
C ARG A 93 3.41 -7.74 1.24
N PHE A 94 3.76 -6.50 0.96
CA PHE A 94 4.05 -5.51 2.00
C PHE A 94 2.85 -5.33 2.96
N VAL A 95 1.63 -5.19 2.44
CA VAL A 95 0.41 -5.06 3.26
C VAL A 95 0.22 -6.31 4.14
N CYS A 96 0.40 -7.51 3.57
CA CYS A 96 0.31 -8.76 4.33
C CYS A 96 1.36 -8.84 5.44
N ASP A 97 2.60 -8.46 5.15
CA ASP A 97 3.70 -8.51 6.11
C ASP A 97 3.48 -7.56 7.29
N VAL A 98 3.03 -6.32 7.04
CA VAL A 98 2.67 -5.35 8.08
C VAL A 98 1.52 -5.88 8.94
N MET A 99 0.45 -6.38 8.32
CA MET A 99 -0.68 -6.94 9.09
C MET A 99 -0.27 -8.16 9.94
N ALA A 100 0.67 -8.97 9.46
CA ALA A 100 1.17 -10.15 10.16
C ALA A 100 2.21 -9.83 11.26
N SER A 101 3.00 -8.76 11.13
CA SER A 101 3.90 -8.30 12.20
C SER A 101 3.10 -7.77 13.38
N GLU A 102 2.06 -6.98 13.13
CA GLU A 102 1.23 -6.39 14.19
C GLU A 102 0.40 -7.45 14.93
N CYS A 103 -0.08 -8.49 14.24
CA CYS A 103 -0.75 -9.61 14.91
C CYS A 103 0.19 -10.37 15.87
N ARG A 104 1.49 -10.44 15.57
CA ARG A 104 2.48 -11.11 16.42
C ARG A 104 2.85 -10.31 17.66
N GLU A 105 2.91 -8.99 17.57
CA GLU A 105 3.16 -8.14 18.74
C GLU A 105 1.99 -8.18 19.75
N MET A 106 0.74 -8.36 19.29
CA MET A 106 -0.41 -8.56 20.17
C MET A 106 -0.45 -9.94 20.84
N ALA A 107 0.17 -10.95 20.23
CA ALA A 107 0.19 -12.33 20.72
C ALA A 107 1.32 -12.62 21.74
N SER A 108 2.11 -11.61 22.12
CA SER A 108 3.16 -11.74 23.13
C SER A 108 2.70 -11.13 24.46
N PRO A 109 1.86 -11.81 25.27
CA PRO A 109 1.67 -11.42 26.65
C PRO A 109 2.96 -11.66 27.42
N THR A 110 3.36 -10.64 28.15
CA THR A 110 4.47 -10.57 29.10
C THR A 110 4.70 -11.89 29.85
N LEU A 111 5.85 -12.54 29.61
CA LEU A 111 6.52 -13.36 30.62
C LEU A 111 7.52 -12.46 31.36
N GLN A 112 7.00 -11.59 32.24
CA GLN A 112 7.75 -10.91 33.31
C GLN A 112 6.83 -10.73 34.50
#